data_AF-A0A534STJ3-F1
#
_entry.id   AF-A0A534STJ3-F1
#
_cell.length_a   1.000
_cell.length_b   1.000
_cell.length_c   1.000
_cell.angle_alpha   90.00
_cell.angle_beta   90.00
_cell.angle_gamma   90.00
#
_symmetry.space_group_name_H-M   'P 1'
#
loop_
_entity.id
_entity.type
_entity.pdbx_description
1 polymer ?
#
loop_
_entity_poly.entity_id
_entity_poly.type
_entity_poly.pdbx_seq_one_letter_code
_entity_poly.pdbx_strand_id
1 'polypeptide(L)' 'MTYTNKRVTDRFFNRLKRHFSEEELVELAAIIALENFRSKFNPVFAVEAQGFCPLPAVKEVAAEAASHFHK' A
#
# COMPACT_ATOMS: atom_id res chain seq x y z
N MET A 1 4.97 -3.75 1.23
CA MET A 1 4.62 -4.27 2.56
C MET A 1 5.32 -3.43 3.62
N THR A 2 4.59 -2.93 4.62
CA THR A 2 5.15 -2.20 5.78
C THR A 2 5.12 -3.10 7.01
N TYR A 3 6.07 -2.89 7.94
CA TYR A 3 6.19 -3.71 9.14
C TYR A 3 6.12 -2.83 10.38
N THR A 4 5.03 -2.93 11.15
CA THR A 4 4.77 -2.08 12.34
C THR A 4 5.86 -2.21 13.42
N ASN A 5 6.49 -3.39 13.52
CA ASN A 5 7.54 -3.67 14.48
C ASN A 5 8.94 -3.24 14.02
N LYS A 6 9.10 -2.73 12.79
CA LYS A 6 10.38 -2.20 12.31
C LYS A 6 10.41 -0.69 12.47
N ARG A 7 11.61 -0.15 12.70
CA ARG A 7 11.88 1.29 12.74
C ARG A 7 12.79 1.65 11.58
N VAL A 8 12.51 2.79 10.95
CA VAL A 8 13.40 3.36 9.95
C VAL A 8 14.59 3.97 10.68
N THR A 9 15.79 3.50 10.36
CA THR A 9 17.06 4.03 10.90
C THR A 9 17.63 5.11 9.99
N ASP A 10 18.51 5.97 10.51
CA ASP A 10 19.21 7.01 9.75
C ASP A 10 19.98 6.48 8.53
N ARG A 11 20.44 5.21 8.56
CA ARG A 11 21.06 4.55 7.40
C ARG A 11 20.16 4.59 6.16
N PHE A 12 18.84 4.47 6.32
CA PHE A 12 17.90 4.52 5.20
C PHE A 12 17.75 5.96 4.69
N PHE A 13 17.60 6.93 5.58
CA PHE A 13 17.55 8.35 5.22
C PHE A 13 18.82 8.76 4.48
N ASN A 14 20.01 8.44 5.00
CA ASN A 14 21.29 8.74 4.36
C ASN A 14 21.40 8.12 2.96
N ARG A 15 20.81 6.93 2.74
CA ARG A 15 20.79 6.31 1.41
C ARG A 15 19.85 7.04 0.46
N LEU A 16 18.68 7.45 0.94
CA LEU A 16 17.67 8.13 0.12
C LEU A 16 18.05 9.59 -0.19
N LYS A 17 18.68 10.31 0.75
CA LYS A 17 19.19 11.69 0.56
C LYS A 17 20.21 11.84 -0.58
N ARG A 18 20.75 10.74 -1.11
CA ARG A 18 21.59 10.77 -2.32
C ARG A 18 20.79 10.89 -3.62
N HIS A 19 19.48 10.67 -3.54
CA HIS A 19 18.57 10.57 -4.69
C HIS A 19 17.40 11.55 -4.57
N PHE A 20 17.06 11.99 -3.35
CA PHE A 20 15.91 12.84 -3.06
C PHE A 20 16.30 14.02 -2.16
N SER A 21 15.66 15.17 -2.38
CA SER A 21 15.68 16.30 -1.45
C SER A 21 14.90 16.00 -0.17
N GLU A 22 14.99 16.87 0.84
CA GLU A 22 14.19 16.70 2.06
C GLU A 22 12.69 16.82 1.77
N GLU A 23 12.28 17.72 0.89
CA GLU A 23 10.89 17.90 0.46
C GLU A 23 10.37 16.65 -0.25
N GLU A 24 11.14 16.09 -1.18
CA GLU A 24 10.79 14.85 -1.88
C GLU A 24 10.69 13.65 -0.91
N LEU A 25 11.51 13.63 0.15
CA LEU A 25 11.41 12.60 1.19
C LEU A 25 10.12 12.73 2.01
N VAL A 26 9.66 13.95 2.29
CA VAL A 26 8.37 14.18 2.95
C VAL A 26 7.22 13.67 2.07
N GLU A 27 7.24 13.98 0.78
CA GLU A 27 6.24 13.49 -0.17
C GLU A 27 6.26 11.96 -0.30
N LEU A 28 7.45 11.37 -0.41
CA LEU A 28 7.62 9.92 -0.43
C LEU A 28 7.03 9.26 0.82
N ALA A 29 7.28 9.82 2.00
CA ALA A 29 6.71 9.33 3.25
C ALA A 29 5.18 9.43 3.27
N ALA A 30 4.62 10.53 2.74
CA ALA A 30 3.18 10.73 2.65
C ALA A 30 2.51 9.67 1.75
N ILE A 31 3.07 9.40 0.56
CA ILE A 31 2.56 8.36 -0.34
C ILE A 31 2.67 6.97 0.28
N ILE A 32 3.79 6.64 0.93
CA ILE A 32 3.95 5.36 1.64
C ILE A 32 2.87 5.20 2.71
N ALA A 33 2.58 6.25 3.48
CA ALA A 33 1.54 6.23 4.50
C ALA A 33 0.14 6.03 3.89
N LEU A 34 -0.18 6.74 2.80
CA LEU A 34 -1.46 6.61 2.11
C LEU A 34 -1.67 5.20 1.53
N GLU A 35 -0.65 4.62 0.91
CA GLU A 35 -0.73 3.26 0.39
C GLU A 35 -0.83 2.23 1.53
N ASN A 36 -0.20 2.49 2.68
CA ASN A 36 -0.41 1.65 3.86
C ASN A 36 -1.85 1.73 4.37
N PHE A 37 -2.45 2.92 4.41
CA PHE A 37 -3.86 3.08 4.76
C PHE A 37 -4.77 2.30 3.80
N ARG A 38 -4.59 2.49 2.48
CA ARG A 38 -5.36 1.80 1.43
C ARG A 38 -5.26 0.28 1.54
N SER A 39 -4.09 -0.26 1.91
CA SER A 39 -3.90 -1.70 2.10
C SER A 39 -4.78 -2.32 3.21
N LYS A 40 -5.28 -1.50 4.15
CA LYS A 40 -6.17 -1.93 5.25
C LYS A 40 -7.61 -1.50 5.00
N PHE A 41 -7.80 -0.31 4.44
CA PHE A 41 -9.12 0.26 4.17
C PHE A 41 -9.83 -0.51 3.03
N ASN A 42 -9.14 -0.73 1.92
CA ASN A 42 -9.75 -1.31 0.72
C ASN A 42 -10.35 -2.70 0.97
N PRO A 43 -9.69 -3.64 1.67
CA PRO A 43 -10.28 -4.94 1.96
C PRO A 43 -11.52 -4.88 2.86
N VAL A 44 -11.58 -3.94 3.82
CA VAL A 44 -12.73 -3.79 4.74
C VAL A 44 -14.01 -3.42 4.00
N PHE A 45 -13.90 -2.67 2.91
CA PHE A 45 -15.03 -2.24 2.09
C PHE A 45 -15.11 -2.97 0.74
N ALA A 46 -14.35 -4.06 0.58
CA ALA A 46 -14.23 -4.81 -0.68
C ALA A 46 -14.04 -3.90 -1.92
N VAL A 47 -13.18 -2.87 -1.80
CA VAL A 47 -12.89 -1.98 -2.92
C VAL A 47 -12.22 -2.80 -4.03
N GLU A 48 -12.94 -2.95 -5.14
CA GLU A 48 -12.49 -3.77 -6.27
C GLU A 48 -11.35 -3.13 -7.05
N ALA A 49 -10.59 -3.97 -7.75
CA ALA A 49 -9.50 -3.52 -8.61
C ALA A 49 -9.97 -2.82 -9.90
N GLN A 50 -11.27 -2.80 -10.21
CA GLN A 50 -11.86 -2.10 -11.38
C GLN A 50 -11.10 -2.34 -12.70
N GLY A 51 -10.60 -3.56 -12.92
CA GLY A 51 -9.83 -3.93 -14.12
C GLY A 51 -8.35 -3.49 -14.13
N PHE A 52 -7.87 -2.73 -13.13
CA PHE A 52 -6.49 -2.28 -13.04
C PHE A 52 -5.48 -3.39 -12.67
N CYS A 53 -5.95 -4.50 -12.10
CA CYS A 53 -5.12 -5.68 -11.84
C CYS A 53 -5.64 -6.88 -12.63
N PRO A 54 -5.07 -7.18 -13.81
CA PRO A 54 -5.54 -8.28 -14.66
C PRO A 54 -5.06 -9.66 -14.20
N LEU A 55 -4.31 -9.74 -13.10
CA LEU A 55 -3.72 -10.98 -12.62
C LEU A 55 -4.82 -11.99 -12.20
N PRO A 56 -4.84 -13.21 -12.77
CA PRO A 56 -5.88 -14.20 -12.47
C PRO A 56 -6.04 -14.47 -10.97
N ALA A 57 -4.93 -14.67 -10.24
CA ALA A 57 -4.95 -14.90 -8.80
C ALA A 57 -5.57 -13.74 -7.99
N VAL A 58 -5.45 -12.50 -8.47
CA VAL A 58 -6.06 -11.33 -7.79
C VAL A 58 -7.56 -11.26 -8.07
N LYS A 59 -8.00 -11.65 -9.28
CA LYS A 59 -9.43 -11.70 -9.64
C LYS A 59 -10.18 -12.73 -8.80
N GLU A 60 -9.59 -13.91 -8.58
CA GLU A 60 -10.19 -14.97 -7.77
C GLU A 60 -10.37 -14.53 -6.32
N VAL A 61 -9.31 -14.00 -5.69
CA VAL A 61 -9.34 -13.50 -4.30
C VAL A 61 -10.33 -12.34 -4.14
N ALA A 62 -10.40 -11.43 -5.11
CA ALA A 62 -11.34 -10.31 -5.07
C ALA A 62 -12.80 -10.77 -5.19
N ALA A 63 -13.08 -11.75 -6.06
CA ALA A 63 -14.43 -12.32 -6.22
C ALA A 63 -14.90 -13.05 -4.95
N GLU A 64 -14.01 -13.81 -4.31
CA GLU A 64 -14.29 -14.45 -3.02
C GLU A 64 -14.58 -13.41 -1.93
N ALA A 65 -13.74 -12.38 -1.80
CA ALA A 65 -13.94 -11.30 -0.83
C ALA A 65 -15.26 -10.54 -1.04
N ALA A 66 -15.62 -10.23 -2.28
CA ALA A 66 -16.88 -9.55 -2.61
C ALA A 66 -18.13 -10.40 -2.29
N SER A 67 -18.03 -11.73 -2.36
CA SER A 67 -19.15 -12.63 -2.03
C SER A 67 -19.59 -12.56 -0.56
N HIS A 68 -18.68 -12.17 0.35
CA HIS A 68 -18.97 -12.00 1.77
C HIS A 68 -19.84 -10.77 2.09
N PHE A 69 -19.90 -9.79 1.19
CA PHE A 69 -20.66 -8.54 1.37
C PHE A 69 -22.06 -8.57 0.74
N HIS A 70 -22.39 -9.61 -0.03
CA HIS A 70 -23.67 -9.77 -0.72
C HIS A 70 -24.60 -10.80 -0.04
N LYS A 71 -24.32 -11.17 1.20
CA LYS A 71 -25.23 -11.91 2.11
C LYS A 71 -25.89 -10.94 3.07
#